data_AF-J4G0T2-F1
#
_entry.id   AF-J4G0T2-F1
#
_cell.length_a   1.000
_cell.length_b   1.000
_cell.length_c   1.000
_cell.angle_alpha   90.00
_cell.angle_beta   90.00
_cell.angle_gamma   90.00
#
_symmetry.space_group_name_H-M   'P 1'
#
loop_
_entity.id
_entity.type
_entity.pdbx_description
1 polymer ?
#
loop_
_entity_poly.entity_id
_entity_poly.type
_entity_poly.pdbx_seq_one_letter_code
_entity_poly.pdbx_strand_id
1 'polypeptide(L)'
;MPPAMFAALSFPMTKLAHALFPTAMANGTIAGAFAFYVLYDCMHYALHHTKLPSYVREMKKYHLAHHYKNFELGFGVTSKMWDYVFNTVLPL
;
A
#
# COMPACT_ATOMS: atom_id res chain seq x y z
N MET A 1 -6.66 -2.48 -7.81
CA MET A 1 -6.12 -3.46 -8.79
C MET A 1 -7.19 -4.52 -9.14
N PRO A 2 -7.27 -5.03 -10.38
CA PRO A 2 -8.24 -6.07 -10.76
C PRO A 2 -8.07 -7.37 -9.93
N PRO A 3 -9.15 -8.08 -9.56
CA PRO A 3 -9.07 -9.27 -8.70
C PRO A 3 -8.19 -10.40 -9.25
N ALA A 4 -8.17 -10.61 -10.57
CA ALA A 4 -7.34 -11.66 -11.19
C ALA A 4 -5.83 -11.41 -10.97
N MET A 5 -5.39 -10.16 -11.12
CA MET A 5 -4.00 -9.78 -10.85
C MET A 5 -3.67 -9.87 -9.36
N PHE A 6 -4.61 -9.47 -8.48
CA PHE A 6 -4.44 -9.64 -7.04
C PHE A 6 -4.24 -11.11 -6.67
N ALA A 7 -5.08 -12.02 -7.20
CA ALA A 7 -4.95 -13.44 -6.93
C ALA A 7 -3.59 -13.98 -7.39
N ALA A 8 -3.13 -13.60 -8.58
CA ALA A 8 -1.82 -14.00 -9.09
C ALA A 8 -0.66 -13.53 -8.19
N LEU A 9 -0.65 -12.27 -7.76
CA LEU A 9 0.42 -11.70 -6.94
C LEU A 9 0.37 -12.17 -5.47
N SER A 10 -0.83 -12.38 -4.91
CA SER A 10 -1.00 -12.81 -3.52
C SER A 10 -0.77 -14.31 -3.33
N PHE A 11 -1.01 -15.14 -4.35
CA PHE A 11 -0.83 -16.59 -4.26
C PHE A 11 0.53 -17.03 -3.67
N PRO A 12 1.70 -16.60 -4.18
CA PRO A 12 2.98 -16.97 -3.59
C PRO A 12 3.12 -16.49 -2.14
N MET A 13 2.56 -15.33 -1.79
CA MET A 13 2.61 -14.78 -0.42
C MET A 13 1.77 -15.61 0.56
N THR A 14 0.59 -16.09 0.14
CA THR A 14 -0.23 -17.00 0.97
C THR A 14 0.45 -18.35 1.18
N LYS A 15 1.13 -18.89 0.15
CA LYS A 15 1.93 -20.10 0.28
C LYS A 15 3.11 -19.90 1.23
N LEU A 16 3.78 -18.76 1.13
CA LEU A 16 4.86 -18.39 2.04
C LEU A 16 4.38 -18.30 3.49
N ALA A 17 3.22 -17.69 3.75
CA ALA A 17 2.66 -17.62 5.10
C ALA A 17 2.41 -19.02 5.70
N HIS A 18 1.86 -19.95 4.93
CA HIS A 18 1.67 -21.34 5.37
C HIS A 18 2.98 -22.14 5.49
N ALA A 19 4.03 -21.75 4.78
CA ALA A 19 5.34 -22.36 4.93
C ALA A 19 6.08 -21.88 6.20
N LEU A 20 5.84 -20.63 6.62
CA LEU A 20 6.51 -20.01 7.77
C LEU A 20 5.76 -20.20 9.09
N PHE A 21 4.43 -20.34 9.06
CA PHE A 21 3.59 -20.30 10.25
C PHE A 21 2.62 -21.48 10.36
N PRO A 22 2.27 -21.91 11.58
CA PRO A 22 1.14 -22.82 11.79
C PRO A 22 -0.15 -22.26 11.20
N THR A 23 -1.07 -23.14 10.77
CA THR A 23 -2.28 -22.77 10.01
C THR A 23 -3.06 -21.59 10.61
N ALA A 24 -3.27 -21.57 11.93
CA ALA A 24 -4.01 -20.49 12.58
C ALA A 24 -3.29 -19.13 12.46
N MET A 25 -1.97 -19.10 12.66
CA MET A 25 -1.16 -17.88 12.52
C MET A 25 -1.06 -17.45 11.06
N ALA A 26 -0.84 -18.39 10.14
CA ALA A 26 -0.81 -18.12 8.70
C ALA A 26 -2.12 -17.47 8.24
N ASN A 27 -3.27 -18.03 8.62
CA ASN A 27 -4.59 -17.47 8.30
C ASN A 27 -4.77 -16.07 8.88
N GLY A 28 -4.32 -15.84 10.12
CA GLY A 28 -4.34 -14.51 10.75
C GLY A 28 -3.49 -13.49 9.98
N THR A 29 -2.27 -13.86 9.60
CA THR A 29 -1.37 -13.02 8.79
C THR A 29 -1.96 -12.71 7.42
N ILE A 30 -2.52 -13.72 6.73
CA ILE A 30 -3.15 -13.54 5.41
C ILE A 30 -4.36 -12.61 5.52
N ALA A 31 -5.23 -12.81 6.50
CA ALA A 31 -6.40 -11.97 6.73
C ALA A 31 -6.00 -10.51 6.99
N GLY A 32 -4.99 -10.28 7.84
CA GLY A 32 -4.45 -8.95 8.10
C GLY A 32 -3.86 -8.30 6.85
N ALA A 33 -3.04 -9.04 6.10
CA ALA A 33 -2.44 -8.56 4.86
C ALA A 33 -3.50 -8.17 3.81
N PHE A 34 -4.54 -8.98 3.66
CA PHE A 34 -5.61 -8.72 2.68
C PHE A 34 -6.46 -7.52 3.10
N ALA A 35 -6.79 -7.40 4.39
CA ALA A 35 -7.50 -6.22 4.92
C ALA A 35 -6.69 -4.93 4.67
N PHE A 36 -5.39 -4.93 4.96
CA PHE A 36 -4.53 -3.77 4.70
C PHE A 36 -4.32 -3.49 3.21
N TYR A 37 -4.31 -4.51 2.36
CA TYR A 37 -4.30 -4.33 0.90
C TYR A 37 -5.56 -3.58 0.42
N VAL A 38 -6.75 -3.95 0.92
CA VAL A 38 -8.00 -3.24 0.57
C VAL A 38 -7.94 -1.80 1.03
N LEU A 39 -7.47 -1.54 2.25
CA LEU A 39 -7.25 -0.17 2.75
C LEU A 39 -6.29 0.62 1.85
N TYR A 40 -5.18 0.00 1.44
CA TYR A 40 -4.22 0.60 0.51
C TYR A 40 -4.88 0.97 -0.82
N ASP A 41 -5.60 0.05 -1.46
CA ASP A 41 -6.16 0.25 -2.80
C ASP A 41 -7.29 1.28 -2.78
N CYS A 42 -8.15 1.27 -1.74
CA CYS A 42 -9.17 2.29 -1.53
C CYS A 42 -8.57 3.67 -1.22
N MET A 43 -7.52 3.74 -0.38
CA MET A 43 -6.83 4.99 -0.09
C MET A 43 -6.18 5.55 -1.36
N HIS A 44 -5.48 4.72 -2.14
CA HIS A 44 -4.89 5.09 -3.42
C HIS A 44 -5.93 5.73 -4.34
N TYR A 45 -7.08 5.08 -4.51
CA TYR A 45 -8.18 5.62 -5.29
C TYR A 45 -8.67 6.99 -4.77
N ALA A 46 -8.90 7.11 -3.46
CA ALA A 46 -9.40 8.33 -2.84
C ALA A 46 -8.40 9.51 -2.93
N LEU A 47 -7.09 9.23 -2.85
CA LEU A 47 -6.04 10.23 -3.01
C LEU A 47 -6.11 10.90 -4.38
N HIS A 48 -6.43 10.13 -5.43
CA HIS A 48 -6.66 10.68 -6.77
C HIS A 48 -8.01 11.40 -6.89
N HIS A 49 -9.11 10.75 -6.48
CA HIS A 49 -10.44 11.12 -6.97
C HIS A 49 -11.33 11.86 -5.95
N THR A 50 -10.85 12.15 -4.75
CA THR A 50 -11.68 12.71 -3.68
C THR A 50 -11.08 13.99 -3.08
N LYS A 51 -11.95 14.94 -2.66
CA LYS A 51 -11.55 16.05 -1.80
C LYS A 51 -11.45 15.55 -0.36
N LEU A 52 -10.23 15.27 0.07
CA LEU A 52 -9.97 14.60 1.35
C LEU A 52 -9.87 15.60 2.53
N PRO A 53 -10.17 15.14 3.77
CA PRO A 53 -10.05 15.97 4.97
C PRO A 53 -8.60 16.39 5.24
N SER A 54 -8.42 17.38 6.12
CA SER A 54 -7.10 17.99 6.37
C SER A 54 -6.01 16.99 6.76
N TYR A 55 -6.35 16.00 7.60
CA TYR A 55 -5.39 15.04 8.15
C TYR A 55 -4.79 14.04 7.13
N VAL A 56 -5.41 13.87 5.95
CA VAL A 56 -4.89 13.04 4.85
C VAL A 56 -4.45 13.86 3.63
N ARG A 57 -4.66 15.18 3.67
CA ARG A 57 -4.34 16.08 2.55
C ARG A 57 -2.85 16.11 2.24
N GLU A 58 -2.03 15.93 3.26
CA GLU A 58 -0.58 15.82 3.14
C GLU A 58 -0.21 14.62 2.26
N MET A 59 -0.71 13.42 2.59
CA MET A 59 -0.53 12.22 1.76
C MET A 59 -1.08 12.40 0.34
N LYS A 60 -2.18 13.14 0.16
CA LYS A 60 -2.68 13.48 -1.19
C LYS A 60 -1.67 14.32 -1.97
N LYS A 61 -1.11 15.37 -1.37
CA LYS A 61 -0.06 16.19 -2.01
C LYS A 61 1.16 15.32 -2.35
N TYR A 62 1.58 14.46 -1.43
CA TYR A 62 2.73 13.57 -1.59
C TYR A 62 2.54 12.58 -2.74
N HIS A 63 1.42 11.86 -2.76
CA HIS A 63 1.14 10.88 -3.80
C HIS A 63 0.93 11.53 -5.18
N LEU A 64 0.28 12.70 -5.25
CA LEU A 64 0.18 13.43 -6.51
C LEU A 64 1.54 13.93 -7.01
N ALA A 65 2.45 14.31 -6.11
CA ALA A 65 3.81 14.67 -6.52
C ALA A 65 4.62 13.46 -7.02
N HIS A 66 4.38 12.26 -6.51
CA HIS A 66 4.95 11.03 -7.11
C HIS A 66 4.57 10.93 -8.60
N HIS A 67 3.29 11.10 -8.94
CA HIS A 67 2.83 11.04 -10.34
C HIS A 67 3.28 12.23 -11.19
N TYR A 68 3.24 13.45 -10.66
CA TYR A 68 3.38 14.67 -11.46
C TYR A 68 4.71 15.43 -11.28
N LYS A 69 5.55 15.05 -10.32
CA LYS A 69 6.88 15.63 -10.12
C LYS A 69 8.00 14.61 -10.30
N ASN A 70 7.98 13.51 -9.55
CA ASN A 70 9.03 12.49 -9.63
C ASN A 70 8.50 11.11 -9.21
N PHE A 71 8.35 10.21 -10.18
CA PHE A 71 7.86 8.84 -9.96
C PHE A 71 8.94 7.88 -9.42
N GLU A 72 10.20 8.31 -9.36
CA GLU A 72 11.31 7.53 -8.80
C GLU A 72 11.43 7.68 -7.27
N LEU A 73 10.58 8.49 -6.64
CA LEU A 73 10.48 8.71 -5.19
C LEU A 73 9.02 8.65 -4.74
N GLY A 74 8.78 8.55 -3.43
CA GLY A 74 7.43 8.60 -2.87
C GLY A 74 6.59 7.36 -3.15
N PHE A 75 7.18 6.18 -2.98
CA PHE A 75 6.51 4.90 -3.21
C PHE A 75 5.42 4.62 -2.16
N GLY A 76 5.50 5.25 -0.98
CA GLY A 76 4.53 5.13 0.09
C GLY A 76 3.19 5.78 -0.25
N VAL A 77 2.12 4.98 -0.28
CA VAL A 77 0.73 5.47 -0.48
C VAL A 77 -0.02 5.60 0.83
N THR A 78 0.08 4.62 1.73
CA THR A 78 -0.61 4.64 3.04
C THR A 78 0.15 5.44 4.09
N SER A 79 1.48 5.46 4.00
CA SER A 79 2.36 6.25 4.85
C SER A 79 3.72 6.43 4.18
N LYS A 80 4.51 7.38 4.67
CA LYS A 80 5.90 7.60 4.25
C LYS A 80 6.92 6.78 5.03
N MET A 81 6.48 5.93 5.96
CA MET A 81 7.36 5.24 6.89
C MET A 81 8.49 4.51 6.17
N TRP A 82 8.15 3.75 5.14
CA TRP A 82 9.13 3.00 4.34
C TRP A 82 9.95 3.89 3.42
N ASP A 83 9.42 5.03 2.98
CA ASP A 83 10.20 6.00 2.22
C ASP A 83 11.32 6.63 3.07
N TYR A 84 11.09 6.84 4.37
CA TYR A 84 12.15 7.26 5.28
C TYR A 84 13.17 6.14 5.52
N VAL A 85 12.69 4.91 5.78
CA VAL A 85 13.57 3.76 6.05
C VAL A 85 14.51 3.45 4.88
N PHE A 86 14.01 3.55 3.65
CA PHE A 86 14.76 3.20 2.45
C PHE A 86 15.29 4.42 1.68
N ASN A 87 15.20 5.62 2.27
CA ASN A 87 15.66 6.88 1.67
C ASN A 87 15.08 7.16 0.27
N THR A 88 13.77 6.93 0.11
CA THR A 88 13.00 7.21 -1.11
C THR A 88 11.96 8.31 -0.88
N VAL A 89 12.15 9.14 0.14
CA VAL A 89 11.23 10.25 0.46
C VAL A 89 11.25 11.31 -0.65
N LEU A 90 10.07 11.72 -1.09
CA LEU A 90 9.93 12.78 -2.09
C LEU A 90 10.00 14.17 -1.41
N PRO A 91 10.99 15.03 -1.77
CA PRO A 91 11.08 16.39 -1.23
C PRO A 91 10.00 17.28 -1.89
N LEU A 92 9.05 17.76 -1.09
CA LEU A 92 7.81 18.40 -1.55
C LEU A 92 7.79 19.93 -1.53
#